data_AF-U2RSF4-F1
#
_entry.id   AF-U2RSF4-F1
#
_cell.length_a   1.000
_cell.length_b   1.000
_cell.length_c   1.000
_cell.angle_alpha   90.00
_cell.angle_beta   90.00
_cell.angle_gamma   90.00
#
_symmetry.space_group_name_H-M   'P 1'
#
loop_
_entity.id
_entity.type
_entity.pdbx_description
1 polymer ?
#
loop_
_entity_poly.entity_id
_entity_poly.type
_entity_poly.pdbx_seq_one_letter_code
_entity_poly.pdbx_strand_id
1 'polypeptide(L)'
;MEIEIGRAKRARRVYAFDDIAVVPSRRTRDPEDVSVSWGIDAYQFSIPFLAAPMDSVVSPTTAIMMGQLGGLGVLDLEGLWTRYEDPEPLLAEIRELPAAKATARMQEIYAEPIKPELVTRRLAEIREAGVTVAGALSPQRTQDLYETVVAAGVDLFVIRGTTVSAEHVSKGVEPLNLKKFIYELDVPVIVGGAATYTAALHLMRTGAAGVLVGFGGGAASTTRSTLGIHAPMATAVADVAGARRDYMDESGGRYVHVIADGGLGSSGDIVKAIACGADAVMLGSTLARATDAPGGGWHWGA
;
A
#
# COMPACT_ATOMS: atom_id res chain seq x y z
N MET A 1 -16.48 -21.15 9.65
CA MET A 1 -17.74 -21.30 10.41
C MET A 1 -18.67 -20.17 9.99
N GLU A 2 -19.82 -20.51 9.41
CA GLU A 2 -20.87 -19.54 9.11
C GLU A 2 -21.76 -19.35 10.34
N ILE A 3 -22.18 -18.12 10.58
CA ILE A 3 -23.06 -17.70 11.67
C ILE A 3 -24.35 -17.20 11.06
N GLU A 4 -25.49 -17.62 11.60
CA GLU A 4 -26.79 -17.07 11.22
C GLU A 4 -26.93 -15.63 11.75
N ILE A 5 -27.12 -14.67 10.84
CA ILE A 5 -27.49 -13.28 11.20
C ILE A 5 -29.02 -13.20 11.40
N GLY A 6 -29.75 -13.93 10.57
CA GLY A 6 -31.20 -14.09 10.67
C GLY A 6 -31.67 -15.13 9.68
N ARG A 7 -32.99 -15.38 9.65
CA ARG A 7 -33.61 -16.50 8.90
C ARG A 7 -33.19 -16.64 7.43
N ALA A 8 -32.79 -15.55 6.78
CA ALA A 8 -32.39 -15.53 5.37
C ALA A 8 -30.92 -15.14 5.13
N LYS A 9 -30.13 -14.86 6.18
CA LYS A 9 -28.77 -14.31 6.05
C LYS A 9 -27.79 -15.02 6.96
N ARG A 10 -26.64 -15.36 6.38
CA ARG A 10 -25.47 -15.92 7.07
C ARG A 10 -24.28 -15.00 6.86
N ALA A 11 -23.36 -15.02 7.81
CA ALA A 11 -22.08 -14.36 7.69
C ALA A 11 -20.95 -15.30 8.07
N ARG A 12 -19.80 -15.07 7.45
CA ARG A 12 -18.55 -15.69 7.85
C ARG A 12 -18.01 -14.98 9.09
N ARG A 13 -17.63 -15.73 10.12
CA ARG A 13 -16.82 -15.17 11.21
C ARG A 13 -15.42 -14.85 10.68
N VAL A 14 -14.97 -13.65 10.98
CA VAL A 14 -13.69 -13.05 10.56
C VAL A 14 -13.02 -12.40 11.76
N TYR A 15 -11.71 -12.22 11.70
CA TYR A 15 -10.85 -11.81 12.81
C TYR A 15 -9.92 -10.67 12.39
N ALA A 16 -9.75 -9.69 13.27
CA ALA A 16 -8.73 -8.65 13.21
C ALA A 16 -7.44 -9.11 13.92
N PHE A 17 -6.38 -8.29 13.88
CA PHE A 17 -5.16 -8.60 14.61
C PHE A 17 -5.36 -8.60 16.13
N ASP A 18 -6.27 -7.79 16.67
CA ASP A 18 -6.58 -7.77 18.11
C ASP A 18 -7.23 -9.08 18.60
N ASP A 19 -7.82 -9.85 17.69
CA ASP A 19 -8.48 -11.12 18.03
C ASP A 19 -7.50 -12.30 18.12
N ILE A 20 -6.22 -12.11 17.75
CA ILE A 20 -5.23 -13.18 17.66
C ILE A 20 -3.92 -12.82 18.36
N ALA A 21 -3.13 -13.85 18.68
CA ALA A 21 -1.78 -13.72 19.20
C ALA A 21 -0.89 -14.85 18.65
N VAL A 22 0.41 -14.58 18.52
CA VAL A 22 1.40 -15.63 18.22
C VAL A 22 1.75 -16.39 19.49
N VAL A 23 1.89 -17.70 19.39
CA VAL A 23 2.20 -18.57 20.54
C VAL A 23 3.65 -19.03 20.46
N PRO A 24 4.46 -18.86 21.53
CA PRO A 24 5.82 -19.39 21.57
C PRO A 24 5.85 -20.90 21.32
N SER A 25 6.83 -21.37 20.56
CA SER A 25 7.02 -22.80 20.27
C SER A 25 8.25 -23.36 20.99
N ARG A 26 8.57 -24.62 20.75
CA ARG A 26 9.49 -25.42 21.58
C ARG A 26 10.95 -24.92 21.63
N ARG A 27 11.44 -24.24 20.59
CA ARG A 27 12.83 -23.76 20.52
C ARG A 27 12.85 -22.25 20.31
N THR A 28 13.60 -21.56 21.17
CA THR A 28 13.91 -20.13 21.01
C THR A 28 15.17 -19.96 20.15
N ARG A 29 15.31 -18.78 19.57
CA ARG A 29 16.52 -18.30 18.89
C ARG A 29 16.84 -16.91 19.44
N ASP A 30 18.11 -16.53 19.39
CA ASP A 30 18.52 -15.18 19.72
C ASP A 30 17.99 -14.23 18.63
N PRO A 31 17.43 -13.05 18.99
CA PRO A 31 16.88 -12.12 18.01
C PRO A 31 17.88 -11.72 16.92
N GLU A 32 19.17 -11.67 17.25
CA GLU A 32 20.27 -11.32 16.35
C GLU A 32 20.50 -12.38 15.25
N ASP A 33 20.03 -13.62 15.46
CA ASP A 33 20.11 -14.72 14.49
C ASP A 33 18.93 -14.73 13.49
N VAL A 34 17.94 -13.86 13.69
CA VAL A 34 16.72 -13.83 12.86
C VAL A 34 16.92 -12.89 11.68
N SER A 35 16.87 -13.44 10.45
CA SER A 35 16.78 -12.59 9.27
C SER A 35 15.39 -11.99 9.13
N VAL A 36 15.34 -10.67 8.97
CA VAL A 36 14.15 -9.90 8.62
C VAL A 36 14.23 -9.31 7.21
N SER A 37 15.20 -9.77 6.42
CA SER A 37 15.36 -9.33 5.03
C SER A 37 14.13 -9.66 4.19
N TRP A 38 13.77 -8.75 3.29
CA TRP A 38 12.69 -8.95 2.32
C TRP A 38 13.22 -8.73 0.91
N GLY A 39 12.97 -9.69 0.03
CA GLY A 39 13.23 -9.54 -1.40
C GLY A 39 11.92 -9.57 -2.17
N ILE A 40 11.79 -8.72 -3.19
CA ILE A 40 10.70 -8.74 -4.16
C ILE A 40 11.28 -8.46 -5.55
N ASP A 41 11.01 -9.38 -6.49
CA ASP A 41 11.64 -9.36 -7.80
C ASP A 41 13.18 -9.28 -7.69
N ALA A 42 13.85 -8.36 -8.37
CA ALA A 42 15.29 -8.14 -8.27
C ALA A 42 15.74 -7.34 -7.04
N TYR A 43 14.81 -6.77 -6.26
CA TYR A 43 15.13 -5.83 -5.18
C TYR A 43 15.23 -6.51 -3.83
N GLN A 44 16.18 -6.07 -3.01
CA GLN A 44 16.46 -6.61 -1.69
C GLN A 44 16.44 -5.48 -0.65
N PHE A 45 15.76 -5.74 0.46
CA PHE A 45 15.57 -4.85 1.59
C PHE A 45 16.04 -5.55 2.86
N SER A 46 16.65 -4.81 3.80
CA SER A 46 17.10 -5.38 5.08
C SER A 46 15.95 -5.58 6.05
N ILE A 47 14.82 -4.88 5.85
CA ILE A 47 13.60 -4.96 6.65
C ILE A 47 12.36 -5.06 5.74
N PRO A 48 11.27 -5.71 6.18
CA PRO A 48 10.12 -6.01 5.34
C PRO A 48 9.08 -4.87 5.37
N PHE A 49 9.55 -3.62 5.33
CA PHE A 49 8.72 -2.43 5.58
C PHE A 49 8.66 -1.52 4.36
N LEU A 50 7.44 -1.15 3.98
CA LEU A 50 7.16 -0.11 2.99
C LEU A 50 6.55 1.10 3.71
N ALA A 51 6.97 2.32 3.37
CA ALA A 51 6.26 3.52 3.79
C ALA A 51 5.06 3.77 2.85
N ALA A 52 3.88 3.99 3.42
CA ALA A 52 2.66 4.12 2.64
C ALA A 52 2.66 5.43 1.82
N PRO A 53 2.24 5.41 0.55
CA PRO A 53 2.22 6.59 -0.32
C PRO A 53 1.11 7.54 0.13
N MET A 54 1.49 8.50 0.98
CA MET A 54 0.64 9.51 1.57
C MET A 54 1.48 10.74 1.83
N ASP A 55 1.02 11.93 1.44
CA ASP A 55 1.78 13.16 1.66
C ASP A 55 2.10 13.44 3.13
N SER A 56 1.28 12.92 4.05
CA SER A 56 1.53 13.04 5.50
C SER A 56 2.68 12.16 6.01
N VAL A 57 3.16 11.22 5.21
CA VAL A 57 4.16 10.21 5.59
C VAL A 57 5.39 10.28 4.69
N VAL A 58 5.18 10.30 3.37
CA VAL A 58 6.24 10.17 2.38
C VAL A 58 6.41 11.47 1.59
N SER A 59 7.57 12.09 1.77
CA SER A 59 8.18 13.07 0.88
C SER A 59 9.35 12.43 0.13
N PRO A 60 9.96 13.08 -0.87
CA PRO A 60 11.23 12.63 -1.43
C PRO A 60 12.27 12.37 -0.33
N THR A 61 12.41 13.29 0.62
CA THR A 61 13.32 13.17 1.77
C THR A 61 13.03 11.93 2.62
N THR A 62 11.78 11.72 3.04
CA THR A 62 11.47 10.56 3.90
C THR A 62 11.46 9.24 3.13
N ALA A 63 11.20 9.25 1.83
CA ALA A 63 11.38 8.09 0.96
C ALA A 63 12.87 7.66 0.93
N ILE A 64 13.77 8.63 0.75
CA ILE A 64 15.22 8.41 0.80
C ILE A 64 15.64 7.85 2.16
N MET A 65 15.16 8.46 3.26
CA MET A 65 15.45 7.97 4.61
C MET A 65 14.98 6.54 4.81
N MET A 66 13.78 6.19 4.34
CA MET A 66 13.25 4.82 4.43
C MET A 66 14.16 3.82 3.68
N GLY A 67 14.64 4.20 2.49
CA GLY A 67 15.60 3.43 1.71
C GLY A 67 16.94 3.23 2.44
N GLN A 68 17.47 4.29 3.06
CA GLN A 68 18.71 4.23 3.83
C GLN A 68 18.59 3.39 5.12
N LEU A 69 17.40 3.35 5.71
CA LEU A 69 17.07 2.45 6.82
C LEU A 69 16.81 1.00 6.37
N GLY A 70 16.83 0.77 5.05
CA GLY A 70 16.78 -0.55 4.43
C GLY A 70 15.38 -1.09 4.16
N GLY A 71 14.34 -0.25 4.21
CA GLY A 71 13.02 -0.56 3.67
C GLY A 71 12.76 0.17 2.35
N LEU A 72 11.49 0.35 2.00
CA LEU A 72 11.07 0.99 0.75
C LEU A 72 10.19 2.21 1.00
N GLY A 73 10.63 3.39 0.57
CA GLY A 73 9.79 4.58 0.51
C GLY A 73 8.95 4.60 -0.76
N VAL A 74 7.62 4.67 -0.64
CA VAL A 74 6.73 4.75 -1.82
C VAL A 74 6.15 6.16 -1.91
N LEU A 75 6.55 6.93 -2.92
CA LEU A 75 6.05 8.30 -3.10
C LEU A 75 4.62 8.28 -3.66
N ASP A 76 3.74 9.12 -3.11
CA ASP A 76 2.42 9.37 -3.69
C ASP A 76 2.56 10.28 -4.92
N LEU A 77 2.35 9.74 -6.12
CA LEU A 77 2.48 10.50 -7.36
C LEU A 77 1.21 11.30 -7.70
N GLU A 78 0.16 11.16 -6.90
CA GLU A 78 -1.04 11.99 -6.94
C GLU A 78 -1.08 13.03 -5.81
N GLY A 79 -0.06 13.04 -4.96
CA GLY A 79 0.04 13.91 -3.80
C GLY A 79 0.44 15.35 -4.13
N LEU A 80 0.74 16.13 -3.08
CA LEU A 80 1.17 17.52 -3.20
C LEU A 80 2.56 17.64 -3.84
N TRP A 81 3.43 16.65 -3.63
CA TRP A 81 4.80 16.63 -4.15
C TRP A 81 4.90 16.66 -5.68
N THR A 82 3.83 16.27 -6.37
CA THR A 82 3.72 16.27 -7.83
C THR A 82 2.73 17.30 -8.36
N ARG A 83 2.11 18.12 -7.50
CA ARG A 83 1.21 19.22 -7.87
C ARG A 83 1.86 20.59 -7.66
N TYR A 84 2.79 20.69 -6.71
CA TYR A 84 3.43 21.93 -6.33
C TYR A 84 4.96 21.84 -6.38
N GLU A 85 5.58 22.94 -6.83
CA GLU A 85 7.03 23.12 -6.81
C GLU A 85 7.60 23.01 -5.39
N ASP A 86 6.89 23.63 -4.43
CA ASP A 86 7.16 23.56 -3.01
C ASP A 86 5.83 23.33 -2.24
N PRO A 87 5.55 22.08 -1.80
CA PRO A 87 4.36 21.76 -1.04
C PRO A 87 4.49 22.02 0.47
N GLU A 88 5.67 22.31 1.00
CA GLU A 88 5.90 22.42 2.46
C GLU A 88 5.01 23.48 3.14
N PRO A 89 4.81 24.69 2.58
CA PRO A 89 3.89 25.66 3.17
C PRO A 89 2.45 25.16 3.26
N LEU A 90 2.00 24.35 2.28
CA LEU A 90 0.66 23.77 2.24
C LEU A 90 0.52 22.63 3.26
N LEU A 91 1.56 21.80 3.41
CA LEU A 91 1.62 20.78 4.44
C LEU A 91 1.57 21.43 5.84
N ALA A 92 2.35 22.49 6.06
CA ALA A 92 2.32 23.26 7.31
C ALA A 92 0.93 23.86 7.57
N GLU A 93 0.27 24.43 6.56
CA GLU A 93 -1.12 24.91 6.67
C GLU A 93 -2.04 23.77 7.15
N ILE A 94 -2.00 22.60 6.50
CA ILE A 94 -2.85 21.45 6.84
C ILE A 94 -2.68 21.01 8.30
N ARG A 95 -1.44 21.01 8.81
CA ARG A 95 -1.12 20.63 10.21
C ARG A 95 -1.79 21.52 11.25
N GLU A 96 -2.09 22.77 10.91
CA GLU A 96 -2.66 23.77 11.81
C GLU A 96 -4.18 23.95 11.64
N LEU A 97 -4.77 23.36 10.60
CA LEU A 97 -6.19 23.50 10.32
C LEU A 97 -7.06 22.85 11.41
N PRO A 98 -8.12 23.54 11.87
CA PRO A 98 -9.16 22.91 12.67
C PRO A 98 -9.82 21.76 11.88
N ALA A 99 -10.08 20.63 12.56
CA ALA A 99 -10.65 19.43 11.92
C ALA A 99 -11.93 19.70 11.10
N ALA A 100 -12.77 20.66 11.54
CA ALA A 100 -14.00 21.04 10.85
C ALA A 100 -13.77 21.73 9.49
N LYS A 101 -12.58 22.31 9.25
CA LYS A 101 -12.21 23.00 8.02
C LYS A 101 -11.22 22.23 7.16
N ALA A 102 -10.49 21.28 7.77
CA ALA A 102 -9.42 20.52 7.11
C ALA A 102 -9.87 19.90 5.79
N THR A 103 -10.98 19.15 5.77
CA THR A 103 -11.44 18.45 4.57
C THR A 103 -11.70 19.38 3.39
N ALA A 104 -12.44 20.48 3.61
CA ALA A 104 -12.78 21.41 2.53
C ALA A 104 -11.53 22.09 1.98
N ARG A 105 -10.62 22.52 2.86
CA ARG A 105 -9.39 23.18 2.44
C ARG A 105 -8.43 22.22 1.73
N MET A 106 -8.32 20.99 2.20
CA MET A 106 -7.55 19.95 1.51
C MET A 106 -8.12 19.70 0.11
N GLN A 107 -9.44 19.61 -0.06
CA GLN A 107 -10.04 19.45 -1.39
C GLN A 107 -9.64 20.58 -2.36
N GLU A 108 -9.56 21.82 -1.89
CA GLU A 108 -9.07 22.95 -2.69
C GLU A 108 -7.59 22.80 -3.07
N ILE A 109 -6.73 22.42 -2.11
CA ILE A 109 -5.29 22.23 -2.34
C ILE A 109 -5.05 21.07 -3.33
N TYR A 110 -5.74 19.94 -3.16
CA TYR A 110 -5.59 18.77 -4.03
C TYR A 110 -6.28 18.91 -5.39
N ALA A 111 -7.01 20.01 -5.64
CA ALA A 111 -7.61 20.29 -6.94
C ALA A 111 -6.58 20.74 -8.00
N GLU A 112 -5.41 21.23 -7.58
CA GLU A 112 -4.32 21.57 -8.52
C GLU A 112 -3.90 20.34 -9.32
N PRO A 113 -3.85 20.38 -10.66
CA PRO A 113 -3.50 19.22 -11.46
C PRO A 113 -2.11 18.63 -11.15
N ILE A 114 -1.98 17.31 -11.32
CA ILE A 114 -0.68 16.64 -11.27
C ILE A 114 0.17 17.13 -12.44
N LYS A 115 1.44 17.45 -12.16
CA LYS A 115 2.43 17.96 -13.12
C LYS A 115 3.42 16.86 -13.48
N PRO A 116 3.39 16.30 -14.71
CA PRO A 116 4.28 15.23 -15.14
C PRO A 116 5.77 15.53 -14.94
N GLU A 117 6.18 16.79 -15.13
CA GLU A 117 7.55 17.25 -14.91
C GLU A 117 7.98 17.12 -13.45
N LEU A 118 7.05 17.32 -12.50
CA LEU A 118 7.33 17.14 -11.07
C LEU A 118 7.42 15.66 -10.71
N VAL A 119 6.58 14.80 -11.30
CA VAL A 119 6.69 13.34 -11.15
C VAL A 119 8.11 12.89 -11.50
N THR A 120 8.59 13.25 -12.69
CA THR A 120 9.95 12.92 -13.14
C THR A 120 11.01 13.46 -12.19
N ARG A 121 10.88 14.72 -11.77
CA ARG A 121 11.87 15.36 -10.89
C ARG A 121 11.95 14.72 -9.51
N ARG A 122 10.82 14.38 -8.88
CA ARG A 122 10.81 13.76 -7.55
C ARG A 122 11.37 12.33 -7.57
N LEU A 123 11.06 11.56 -8.62
CA LEU A 123 11.63 10.22 -8.77
C LEU A 123 13.14 10.28 -9.03
N ALA A 124 13.61 11.26 -9.81
CA ALA A 124 15.04 11.49 -10.02
C ALA A 124 15.76 11.87 -8.71
N GLU A 125 15.17 12.72 -7.87
CA GLU A 125 15.71 13.10 -6.56
C GLU A 125 15.94 11.86 -5.65
N ILE A 126 14.97 10.94 -5.59
CA ILE A 126 15.10 9.68 -4.84
C ILE A 126 16.20 8.81 -5.45
N ARG A 127 16.28 8.74 -6.78
CA ARG A 127 17.29 7.96 -7.51
C ARG A 127 18.71 8.46 -7.26
N GLU A 128 18.91 9.76 -7.25
CA GLU A 128 20.21 10.40 -7.01
C GLU A 128 20.78 10.06 -5.63
N ALA A 129 19.92 9.77 -4.65
CA ALA A 129 20.33 9.30 -3.34
C ALA A 129 20.78 7.83 -3.31
N GLY A 130 20.66 7.09 -4.41
CA GLY A 130 21.13 5.71 -4.55
C GLY A 130 20.26 4.66 -3.87
N VAL A 131 18.99 4.97 -3.58
CA VAL A 131 18.02 4.03 -3.01
C VAL A 131 17.02 3.56 -4.08
N THR A 132 16.32 2.45 -3.83
CA THR A 132 15.25 1.95 -4.71
C THR A 132 14.12 2.97 -4.83
N VAL A 133 13.71 3.25 -6.07
CA VAL A 133 12.72 4.25 -6.42
C VAL A 133 11.34 3.60 -6.56
N ALA A 134 10.39 3.93 -5.68
CA ALA A 134 9.01 3.49 -5.79
C ALA A 134 8.03 4.66 -5.79
N GLY A 135 7.02 4.56 -6.66
CA GLY A 135 5.95 5.55 -6.78
C GLY A 135 4.59 4.87 -6.88
N ALA A 136 3.55 5.53 -6.39
CA ALA A 136 2.19 5.03 -6.40
C ALA A 136 1.23 5.89 -7.22
N LEU A 137 0.36 5.23 -7.98
CA LEU A 137 -0.80 5.82 -8.61
C LEU A 137 -2.05 4.98 -8.31
N SER A 138 -3.21 5.62 -8.30
CA SER A 138 -4.51 4.97 -8.37
C SER A 138 -4.70 4.27 -9.71
N PRO A 139 -5.60 3.27 -9.80
CA PRO A 139 -5.93 2.64 -11.07
C PRO A 139 -6.35 3.64 -12.16
N GLN A 140 -7.04 4.72 -11.78
CA GLN A 140 -7.51 5.76 -12.70
C GLN A 140 -6.34 6.56 -13.27
N ARG A 141 -5.44 7.07 -12.41
CA ARG A 141 -4.29 7.86 -12.88
C ARG A 141 -3.19 7.03 -13.51
N THR A 142 -3.15 5.74 -13.21
CA THR A 142 -2.23 4.82 -13.90
C THR A 142 -2.43 4.88 -15.41
N GLN A 143 -3.69 4.92 -15.90
CA GLN A 143 -3.95 5.07 -17.34
C GLN A 143 -3.36 6.37 -17.92
N ASP A 144 -3.44 7.46 -17.16
CA ASP A 144 -3.06 8.79 -17.61
C ASP A 144 -1.54 9.04 -17.56
N LEU A 145 -0.86 8.47 -16.56
CA LEU A 145 0.49 8.91 -16.16
C LEU A 145 1.56 7.81 -16.22
N TYR A 146 1.22 6.55 -16.46
CA TYR A 146 2.22 5.47 -16.39
C TYR A 146 3.44 5.69 -17.29
N GLU A 147 3.26 6.24 -18.49
CA GLU A 147 4.37 6.50 -19.41
C GLU A 147 5.38 7.47 -18.80
N THR A 148 4.89 8.50 -18.10
CA THR A 148 5.75 9.46 -17.38
C THR A 148 6.49 8.76 -16.25
N VAL A 149 5.81 7.93 -15.47
CA VAL A 149 6.39 7.22 -14.33
C VAL A 149 7.47 6.23 -14.78
N VAL A 150 7.20 5.46 -15.84
CA VAL A 150 8.14 4.49 -16.41
C VAL A 150 9.33 5.22 -17.05
N ALA A 151 9.09 6.29 -17.81
CA ALA A 151 10.15 7.08 -18.44
C ALA A 151 11.05 7.79 -17.41
N ALA A 152 10.51 8.16 -16.25
CA ALA A 152 11.28 8.69 -15.13
C ALA A 152 12.19 7.64 -14.46
N GLY A 153 12.05 6.36 -14.84
CA GLY A 153 12.76 5.24 -14.24
C GLY A 153 12.24 5.00 -12.83
N VAL A 154 11.07 4.40 -12.68
CA VAL A 154 10.65 3.82 -11.41
C VAL A 154 11.19 2.38 -11.32
N ASP A 155 11.67 1.97 -10.14
CA ASP A 155 12.18 0.62 -9.92
C ASP A 155 11.05 -0.36 -9.55
N LEU A 156 10.09 0.10 -8.74
CA LEU A 156 8.89 -0.62 -8.31
C LEU A 156 7.67 0.28 -8.47
N PHE A 157 6.69 -0.13 -9.29
CA PHE A 157 5.49 0.66 -9.51
C PHE A 157 4.32 0.13 -8.67
N VAL A 158 3.69 1.01 -7.89
CA VAL A 158 2.58 0.64 -7.01
C VAL A 158 1.26 1.15 -7.58
N ILE A 159 0.32 0.24 -7.87
CA ILE A 159 -1.05 0.59 -8.23
C ILE A 159 -1.91 0.41 -6.99
N ARG A 160 -2.26 1.50 -6.31
CA ARG A 160 -2.94 1.47 -5.01
C ARG A 160 -4.25 2.23 -5.05
N GLY A 161 -5.33 1.57 -4.63
CA GLY A 161 -6.60 2.21 -4.31
C GLY A 161 -7.25 1.56 -3.10
N THR A 162 -8.28 2.20 -2.52
CA THR A 162 -8.99 1.66 -1.35
C THR A 162 -9.57 0.26 -1.62
N THR A 163 -10.07 0.00 -2.82
CA THR A 163 -10.47 -1.34 -3.25
C THR A 163 -10.18 -1.48 -4.73
N VAL A 164 -9.37 -2.48 -5.09
CA VAL A 164 -8.97 -2.73 -6.48
C VAL A 164 -9.38 -4.13 -6.89
N SER A 165 -10.02 -4.22 -8.06
CA SER A 165 -10.33 -5.48 -8.73
C SER A 165 -9.55 -5.58 -10.03
N ALA A 166 -9.17 -6.80 -10.41
CA ALA A 166 -8.50 -7.04 -11.69
C ALA A 166 -9.37 -6.66 -12.90
N GLU A 167 -10.69 -6.73 -12.74
CA GLU A 167 -11.68 -6.34 -13.75
C GLU A 167 -12.50 -5.17 -13.18
N HIS A 168 -12.46 -4.03 -13.87
CA HIS A 168 -13.34 -2.90 -13.61
C HIS A 168 -14.33 -2.79 -14.77
N VAL A 169 -15.61 -2.52 -14.48
CA VAL A 169 -16.65 -2.36 -15.51
C VAL A 169 -17.18 -0.94 -15.42
N SER A 170 -16.99 -0.17 -16.48
CA SER A 170 -17.50 1.20 -16.59
C SER A 170 -18.27 1.36 -17.90
N LYS A 171 -19.32 2.19 -17.86
CA LYS A 171 -20.11 2.56 -19.05
C LYS A 171 -19.65 3.89 -19.68
N GLY A 172 -18.81 4.65 -18.99
CA GLY A 172 -18.43 6.01 -19.38
C GLY A 172 -16.96 6.21 -19.71
N VAL A 173 -16.08 5.30 -19.28
CA VAL A 173 -14.63 5.34 -19.51
C VAL A 173 -14.14 3.91 -19.71
N GLU A 174 -13.20 3.69 -20.64
CA GLU A 174 -12.59 2.36 -20.83
C GLU A 174 -11.74 2.00 -19.58
N PRO A 175 -12.06 0.91 -18.87
CA PRO A 175 -11.36 0.52 -17.65
C PRO A 175 -9.94 0.02 -17.94
N LEU A 176 -9.04 0.17 -16.95
CA LEU A 176 -7.66 -0.33 -17.07
C LEU A 176 -7.69 -1.86 -17.02
N ASN A 177 -7.34 -2.50 -18.13
CA ASN A 177 -7.11 -3.94 -18.14
C ASN A 177 -5.76 -4.23 -17.49
N LEU A 178 -5.78 -4.43 -16.16
CA LEU A 178 -4.57 -4.67 -15.37
C LEU A 178 -3.77 -5.87 -15.85
N LYS A 179 -4.41 -6.91 -16.39
CA LYS A 179 -3.71 -8.08 -16.94
C LYS A 179 -2.86 -7.73 -18.14
N LYS A 180 -3.42 -6.98 -19.11
CA LYS A 180 -2.66 -6.53 -20.27
C LYS A 180 -1.57 -5.55 -19.84
N PHE A 181 -1.95 -4.58 -19.03
CA PHE A 181 -1.08 -3.49 -18.59
C PHE A 181 0.15 -3.99 -17.81
N ILE A 182 -0.06 -4.78 -16.76
CA ILE A 182 1.04 -5.25 -15.91
C ILE A 182 1.97 -6.20 -16.69
N TYR A 183 1.40 -6.98 -17.61
CA TYR A 183 2.20 -7.90 -18.43
C TYR A 183 3.08 -7.17 -19.47
N GLU A 184 2.64 -6.00 -19.96
CA GLU A 184 3.37 -5.18 -20.93
C GLU A 184 4.40 -4.23 -20.27
N LEU A 185 4.35 -4.07 -18.96
CA LEU A 185 5.31 -3.26 -18.21
C LEU A 185 6.59 -4.04 -17.90
N ASP A 186 7.73 -3.45 -18.21
CA ASP A 186 9.06 -3.97 -17.84
C ASP A 186 9.47 -3.66 -16.38
N VAL A 187 8.52 -3.19 -15.56
CA VAL A 187 8.72 -2.82 -14.16
C VAL A 187 7.86 -3.71 -13.27
N PRO A 188 8.39 -4.28 -12.18
CA PRO A 188 7.60 -5.04 -11.23
C PRO A 188 6.49 -4.19 -10.59
N VAL A 189 5.27 -4.69 -10.65
CA VAL A 189 4.07 -4.02 -10.13
C VAL A 189 3.59 -4.62 -8.83
N ILE A 190 3.35 -3.77 -7.82
CA ILE A 190 2.60 -4.10 -6.61
C ILE A 190 1.20 -3.52 -6.76
N VAL A 191 0.15 -4.31 -6.52
CA VAL A 191 -1.25 -3.86 -6.75
C VAL A 191 -2.19 -4.22 -5.60
N GLY A 192 -3.09 -3.32 -5.22
CA GLY A 192 -4.19 -3.57 -4.28
C GLY A 192 -4.96 -2.28 -3.95
N GLY A 193 -5.87 -2.21 -3.00
CA GLY A 193 -6.18 -3.11 -1.90
C GLY A 193 -7.17 -4.23 -2.21
N ALA A 194 -6.74 -5.46 -1.94
CA ALA A 194 -7.57 -6.65 -1.95
C ALA A 194 -7.85 -7.13 -0.52
N ALA A 195 -9.03 -7.70 -0.28
CA ALA A 195 -9.38 -8.21 1.04
C ALA A 195 -9.96 -9.63 1.01
N THR A 196 -10.00 -10.26 -0.17
CA THR A 196 -10.60 -11.58 -0.36
C THR A 196 -9.71 -12.46 -1.23
N TYR A 197 -9.83 -13.77 -1.04
CA TYR A 197 -9.13 -14.79 -1.82
C TYR A 197 -9.30 -14.57 -3.33
N THR A 198 -10.54 -14.44 -3.81
CA THR A 198 -10.83 -14.36 -5.26
C THR A 198 -10.27 -13.09 -5.89
N ALA A 199 -10.42 -11.95 -5.20
CA ALA A 199 -9.87 -10.69 -5.71
C ALA A 199 -8.34 -10.76 -5.82
N ALA A 200 -7.67 -11.27 -4.79
CA ALA A 200 -6.22 -11.41 -4.80
C ALA A 200 -5.73 -12.42 -5.85
N LEU A 201 -6.39 -13.58 -6.00
CA LEU A 201 -6.04 -14.55 -7.03
C LEU A 201 -6.12 -13.94 -8.44
N HIS A 202 -7.13 -13.11 -8.70
CA HIS A 202 -7.24 -12.42 -9.99
C HIS A 202 -6.15 -11.37 -10.18
N LEU A 203 -5.78 -10.63 -9.13
CA LEU A 203 -4.63 -9.71 -9.17
C LEU A 203 -3.30 -10.45 -9.38
N MET A 204 -3.10 -11.62 -8.78
CA MET A 204 -1.90 -12.43 -9.02
C MET A 204 -1.80 -12.85 -10.49
N ARG A 205 -2.92 -13.25 -11.10
CA ARG A 205 -3.01 -13.62 -12.52
C ARG A 205 -2.77 -12.47 -13.50
N THR A 206 -2.77 -11.21 -13.06
CA THR A 206 -2.36 -10.09 -13.93
C THR A 206 -0.85 -10.05 -14.16
N GLY A 207 -0.08 -10.78 -13.34
CA GLY A 207 1.37 -10.72 -13.35
C GLY A 207 1.95 -9.74 -12.33
N ALA A 208 1.20 -9.37 -11.29
CA ALA A 208 1.74 -8.60 -10.18
C ALA A 208 2.90 -9.32 -9.47
N ALA A 209 3.90 -8.56 -9.02
CA ALA A 209 4.98 -9.04 -8.15
C ALA A 209 4.51 -9.11 -6.68
N GLY A 210 3.56 -8.25 -6.30
CA GLY A 210 2.96 -8.26 -4.97
C GLY A 210 1.51 -7.77 -4.95
N VAL A 211 0.76 -8.19 -3.94
CA VAL A 211 -0.61 -7.78 -3.67
C VAL A 211 -0.70 -7.05 -2.33
N LEU A 212 -1.25 -5.83 -2.34
CA LEU A 212 -1.58 -5.10 -1.10
C LEU A 212 -2.89 -5.65 -0.52
N VAL A 213 -2.86 -6.04 0.75
CA VAL A 213 -4.00 -6.61 1.47
C VAL A 213 -4.55 -5.61 2.47
N GLY A 214 -5.85 -5.35 2.39
CA GLY A 214 -6.52 -4.34 3.19
C GLY A 214 -6.77 -3.06 2.39
N PHE A 215 -7.35 -2.08 3.06
CA PHE A 215 -7.80 -0.83 2.44
C PHE A 215 -6.90 0.37 2.79
N GLY A 216 -5.89 0.15 3.64
CA GLY A 216 -4.85 1.12 3.98
C GLY A 216 -5.32 2.43 4.63
N GLY A 217 -4.34 3.17 5.14
CA GLY A 217 -4.45 4.61 5.41
C GLY A 217 -5.56 5.09 6.35
N GLY A 218 -5.82 6.40 6.26
CA GLY A 218 -6.94 7.03 6.97
C GLY A 218 -8.30 6.62 6.42
N ALA A 219 -8.34 6.06 5.20
CA ALA A 219 -9.57 5.61 4.55
C ALA A 219 -10.22 4.40 5.25
N ALA A 220 -9.44 3.50 5.87
CA ALA A 220 -10.02 2.29 6.46
C ALA A 220 -11.13 2.56 7.50
N SER A 221 -11.00 3.64 8.29
CA SER A 221 -12.00 4.01 9.28
C SER A 221 -13.25 4.64 8.63
N THR A 222 -13.05 5.52 7.65
CA THR A 222 -14.15 6.22 6.96
C THR A 222 -14.90 5.28 6.01
N THR A 223 -14.22 4.38 5.30
CA THR A 223 -14.84 3.30 4.50
C THR A 223 -15.74 2.43 5.38
N ARG A 224 -15.32 2.13 6.61
CA ARG A 224 -16.16 1.37 7.56
C ARG A 224 -17.37 2.19 8.02
N SER A 225 -17.17 3.43 8.49
CA SER A 225 -18.26 4.23 9.06
C SER A 225 -19.27 4.69 8.01
N THR A 226 -18.81 4.95 6.78
CA THR A 226 -19.61 5.57 5.73
C THR A 226 -20.19 4.52 4.77
N LEU A 227 -19.40 3.51 4.37
CA LEU A 227 -19.83 2.49 3.39
C LEU A 227 -20.20 1.15 4.05
N GLY A 228 -19.90 0.96 5.33
CA GLY A 228 -20.11 -0.33 6.01
C GLY A 228 -19.16 -1.43 5.54
N ILE A 229 -18.09 -1.08 4.82
CA ILE A 229 -17.11 -2.02 4.27
C ILE A 229 -15.87 -2.03 5.16
N HIS A 230 -15.42 -3.21 5.56
CA HIS A 230 -14.24 -3.37 6.40
C HIS A 230 -13.56 -4.72 6.14
N ALA A 231 -12.23 -4.73 6.17
CA ALA A 231 -11.41 -5.93 6.03
C ALA A 231 -10.73 -6.26 7.37
N PRO A 232 -11.22 -7.26 8.12
CA PRO A 232 -10.53 -7.75 9.32
C PRO A 232 -9.20 -8.40 8.94
N MET A 233 -8.11 -7.71 9.27
CA MET A 233 -6.82 -7.92 8.62
C MET A 233 -6.22 -9.32 8.84
N ALA A 234 -6.42 -9.95 10.00
CA ALA A 234 -5.91 -11.31 10.22
C ALA A 234 -6.55 -12.32 9.25
N THR A 235 -7.87 -12.22 9.04
CA THR A 235 -8.55 -13.08 8.06
C THR A 235 -8.24 -12.68 6.63
N ALA A 236 -8.18 -11.39 6.31
CA ALA A 236 -7.88 -10.91 4.97
C ALA A 236 -6.49 -11.37 4.51
N VAL A 237 -5.46 -11.18 5.35
CA VAL A 237 -4.08 -11.62 5.03
C VAL A 237 -4.01 -13.13 4.88
N ALA A 238 -4.66 -13.90 5.77
CA ALA A 238 -4.66 -15.36 5.67
C ALA A 238 -5.36 -15.88 4.40
N ASP A 239 -6.49 -15.27 4.01
CA ASP A 239 -7.20 -15.64 2.78
C ASP A 239 -6.36 -15.33 1.53
N VAL A 240 -5.71 -14.17 1.50
CA VAL A 240 -4.86 -13.77 0.37
C VAL A 240 -3.57 -14.61 0.32
N ALA A 241 -2.98 -14.97 1.46
CA ALA A 241 -1.89 -15.94 1.53
C ALA A 241 -2.32 -17.33 1.01
N GLY A 242 -3.58 -17.72 1.26
CA GLY A 242 -4.20 -18.90 0.66
C GLY A 242 -4.27 -18.80 -0.87
N ALA A 243 -4.70 -17.66 -1.40
CA ALA A 243 -4.71 -17.40 -2.84
C ALA A 243 -3.30 -17.45 -3.45
N ARG A 244 -2.29 -16.88 -2.77
CA ARG A 244 -0.89 -16.94 -3.21
C ARG A 244 -0.42 -18.39 -3.36
N ARG A 245 -0.70 -19.24 -2.36
CA ARG A 245 -0.30 -20.66 -2.41
C ARG A 245 -0.91 -21.34 -3.63
N ASP A 246 -2.21 -21.19 -3.83
CA ASP A 246 -2.90 -21.86 -4.93
C ASP A 246 -2.45 -21.30 -6.30
N TYR A 247 -2.15 -20.00 -6.38
CA TYR A 247 -1.55 -19.39 -7.58
C TYR A 247 -0.12 -19.88 -7.84
N MET A 248 0.68 -20.08 -6.80
CA MET A 248 2.03 -20.63 -6.94
C MET A 248 1.98 -22.05 -7.53
N ASP A 249 1.00 -22.85 -7.12
CA ASP A 249 0.75 -24.17 -7.70
C ASP A 249 0.26 -24.05 -9.17
N GLU A 250 -0.70 -23.17 -9.44
CA GLU A 250 -1.25 -22.91 -10.79
C GLU A 250 -0.18 -22.44 -11.80
N SER A 251 0.71 -21.56 -11.36
CA SER A 251 1.73 -20.90 -12.19
C SER A 251 3.03 -21.71 -12.34
N GLY A 252 3.17 -22.84 -11.65
CA GLY A 252 4.39 -23.64 -11.66
C GLY A 252 5.54 -23.03 -10.85
N GLY A 253 5.25 -22.24 -9.82
CA GLY A 253 6.23 -21.73 -8.86
C GLY A 253 6.36 -20.22 -8.77
N ARG A 254 5.49 -19.43 -9.41
CA ARG A 254 5.55 -17.97 -9.29
C ARG A 254 5.06 -17.52 -7.92
N TYR A 255 5.97 -16.96 -7.13
CA TYR A 255 5.68 -16.42 -5.81
C TYR A 255 5.26 -14.95 -5.92
N VAL A 256 4.01 -14.64 -5.56
CA VAL A 256 3.51 -13.25 -5.50
C VAL A 256 3.47 -12.81 -4.04
N HIS A 257 4.14 -11.72 -3.70
CA HIS A 257 4.23 -11.26 -2.32
C HIS A 257 2.87 -10.79 -1.79
N VAL A 258 2.60 -11.07 -0.52
CA VAL A 258 1.43 -10.58 0.22
C VAL A 258 1.90 -9.48 1.15
N ILE A 259 1.41 -8.26 0.95
CA ILE A 259 1.85 -7.09 1.70
C ILE A 259 0.66 -6.56 2.50
N ALA A 260 0.72 -6.60 3.83
CA ALA A 260 -0.38 -6.09 4.65
C ALA A 260 -0.38 -4.55 4.65
N ASP A 261 -1.51 -3.94 4.28
CA ASP A 261 -1.73 -2.49 4.21
C ASP A 261 -2.99 -2.12 5.01
N GLY A 262 -2.81 -1.99 6.33
CA GLY A 262 -3.88 -1.63 7.27
C GLY A 262 -3.77 -2.34 8.62
N GLY A 263 -4.20 -1.66 9.68
CA GLY A 263 -4.25 -2.25 11.04
C GLY A 263 -2.88 -2.46 11.70
N LEU A 264 -1.83 -1.77 11.26
CA LEU A 264 -0.43 -1.99 11.68
C LEU A 264 0.04 -0.94 12.68
N GLY A 265 -0.73 -0.71 13.75
CA GLY A 265 -0.50 0.38 14.71
C GLY A 265 0.61 0.11 15.74
N SER A 266 1.04 -1.14 15.87
CA SER A 266 2.08 -1.58 16.80
C SER A 266 3.00 -2.64 16.17
N SER A 267 4.17 -2.87 16.76
CA SER A 267 5.06 -3.96 16.36
C SER A 267 4.41 -5.35 16.53
N GLY A 268 3.53 -5.50 17.53
CA GLY A 268 2.74 -6.73 17.71
C GLY A 268 1.84 -7.02 16.51
N ASP A 269 1.24 -6.00 15.91
CA ASP A 269 0.39 -6.16 14.72
C ASP A 269 1.20 -6.55 13.49
N ILE A 270 2.42 -6.01 13.35
CA ILE A 270 3.37 -6.42 12.31
C ILE A 270 3.71 -7.91 12.46
N VAL A 271 4.05 -8.36 13.68
CA VAL A 271 4.34 -9.77 13.95
C VAL A 271 3.15 -10.66 13.60
N LYS A 272 1.92 -10.26 13.96
CA LYS A 272 0.70 -10.99 13.63
C LYS A 272 0.43 -11.01 12.12
N ALA A 273 0.69 -9.91 11.41
CA ALA A 273 0.53 -9.83 9.95
C ALA A 273 1.44 -10.84 9.24
N ILE A 274 2.73 -10.87 9.61
CA ILE A 274 3.68 -11.86 9.08
C ILE A 274 3.24 -13.28 9.42
N ALA A 275 2.81 -13.53 10.67
CA ALA A 275 2.29 -14.83 11.09
C ALA A 275 1.02 -15.27 10.33
N CYS A 276 0.18 -14.34 9.90
CA CYS A 276 -0.97 -14.62 9.04
C CYS A 276 -0.60 -14.91 7.58
N GLY A 277 0.66 -14.69 7.19
CA GLY A 277 1.19 -15.02 5.87
C GLY A 277 1.56 -13.82 5.00
N ALA A 278 1.68 -12.61 5.56
CA ALA A 278 2.29 -11.48 4.86
C ALA A 278 3.81 -11.67 4.75
N ASP A 279 4.37 -11.23 3.62
CA ASP A 279 5.81 -11.19 3.34
C ASP A 279 6.42 -9.83 3.73
N ALA A 280 5.61 -8.77 3.69
CA ALA A 280 5.98 -7.42 4.09
C ALA A 280 4.77 -6.63 4.60
N VAL A 281 5.02 -5.45 5.15
CA VAL A 281 3.97 -4.57 5.69
C VAL A 281 4.13 -3.13 5.18
N MET A 282 3.02 -2.48 4.86
CA MET A 282 2.96 -1.08 4.46
C MET A 282 2.50 -0.22 5.65
N LEU A 283 3.36 0.70 6.07
CA LEU A 283 3.19 1.49 7.28
C LEU A 283 2.80 2.94 6.94
N GLY A 284 1.62 3.36 7.41
CA GLY A 284 1.14 4.74 7.28
C GLY A 284 1.16 5.46 8.63
N SER A 285 0.09 5.29 9.41
CA SER A 285 -0.13 5.99 10.70
C SER A 285 0.98 5.79 11.73
N THR A 286 1.69 4.66 11.68
CA THR A 286 2.84 4.39 12.55
C THR A 286 4.03 5.29 12.20
N LEU A 287 4.29 5.51 10.91
CA LEU A 287 5.36 6.39 10.44
C LEU A 287 4.97 7.87 10.51
N ALA A 288 3.67 8.20 10.44
CA ALA A 288 3.19 9.58 10.62
C ALA A 288 3.56 10.20 11.97
N ARG A 289 3.92 9.37 12.97
CA ARG A 289 4.39 9.80 14.30
C ARG A 289 5.88 10.15 14.34
N ALA A 290 6.63 9.86 13.29
CA ALA A 290 8.05 10.20 13.22
C ALA A 290 8.21 11.73 13.21
N THR A 291 9.31 12.21 13.78
CA THR A 291 9.67 13.63 13.79
C THR A 291 9.84 14.21 12.41
N ASP A 292 10.28 13.38 11.46
CA ASP A 292 10.60 13.76 10.09
C ASP A 292 9.39 13.57 9.14
N ALA A 293 8.27 13.04 9.63
CA ALA A 293 7.08 12.83 8.80
C ALA A 293 6.50 14.19 8.35
N PRO A 294 6.17 14.38 7.05
CA PRO A 294 5.64 15.65 6.57
C PRO A 294 4.24 15.97 7.13
N GLY A 295 3.56 15.03 7.77
CA GLY A 295 2.34 15.26 8.51
C GLY A 295 2.53 15.85 9.91
N GLY A 296 3.76 15.88 10.45
CA GLY A 296 4.04 16.41 11.78
C GLY A 296 3.21 15.76 12.90
N GLY A 297 2.98 14.45 12.84
CA GLY A 297 2.12 13.71 13.76
C GLY A 297 0.68 13.51 13.27
N TRP A 298 0.23 14.29 12.28
CA TRP A 298 -1.06 14.10 11.62
C TRP A 298 -0.96 13.09 10.47
N HIS A 299 -2.07 12.44 10.16
CA HIS A 299 -2.10 11.39 9.15
C HIS A 299 -3.34 11.53 8.25
N TRP A 300 -3.09 11.64 6.95
CA TRP A 300 -4.09 11.67 5.88
C TRP A 300 -3.48 11.11 4.59
N GLY A 301 -4.34 10.82 3.62
CA GLY A 301 -3.97 10.22 2.34
C GLY A 301 -4.87 9.03 2.05
N ALA A 302 -5.45 9.01 0.85
CA ALA A 302 -6.30 7.96 0.32
C ALA A 302 -6.30 8.02 -1.20
#